data_AF-A0A7V3H4C9-F1
#
_entry.id   AF-A0A7V3H4C9-F1
#
_cell.length_a   1.000
_cell.length_b   1.000
_cell.length_c   1.000
_cell.angle_alpha   90.00
_cell.angle_beta   90.00
_cell.angle_gamma   90.00
#
_symmetry.space_group_name_H-M   'P 1'
#
loop_
_entity.id
_entity.type
_entity.pdbx_description
1 polymer ?
#
loop_
_entity_poly.entity_id
_entity_poly.type
_entity_poly.pdbx_seq_one_letter_code
_entity_poly.pdbx_strand_id
1 'polypeptide(L)' 'TKEKGTGLGLAICQRIVQEHRGVIEVESEATKGTCFAVLLPLAGEQP' A
#
# COMPACT_ATOMS: atom_id res chain seq x y z
N THR A 1 -18.93 -17.29 8.08
CA THR A 1 -17.82 -16.31 8.12
C THR A 1 -17.26 -16.27 6.71
N LYS A 2 -17.29 -15.14 5.98
CA LYS A 2 -16.96 -15.12 4.54
C LYS A 2 -15.52 -15.62 4.30
N GLU A 3 -15.38 -16.72 3.57
CA GLU A 3 -14.16 -17.56 3.51
C GLU A 3 -13.01 -17.04 2.64
N LYS A 4 -13.18 -15.96 1.88
CA LYS A 4 -12.10 -15.32 1.12
C LYS A 4 -12.42 -13.84 0.99
N GLY A 5 -11.52 -12.99 1.49
CA GLY A 5 -11.56 -11.58 1.12
C GLY A 5 -11.49 -11.48 -0.41
N THR A 6 -12.15 -10.50 -1.01
CA THR A 6 -12.21 -10.32 -2.47
C THR A 6 -10.85 -9.91 -3.08
N GLY A 7 -9.78 -9.82 -2.28
CA GLY A 7 -8.47 -9.34 -2.70
C GLY A 7 -8.43 -7.84 -3.01
N LEU A 8 -9.55 -7.11 -2.85
CA LEU A 8 -9.66 -5.71 -3.28
C LEU A 8 -8.95 -4.71 -2.37
N GLY A 9 -8.63 -5.09 -1.12
CA GLY A 9 -8.08 -4.16 -0.13
C GLY A 9 -6.79 -3.48 -0.60
N LEU A 10 -5.80 -4.24 -1.06
CA LEU A 10 -4.52 -3.67 -1.50
C LEU A 10 -4.66 -2.84 -2.77
N ALA A 11 -5.55 -3.24 -3.70
CA ALA A 11 -5.82 -2.48 -4.90
C ALA A 11 -6.45 -1.11 -4.58
N ILE A 12 -7.35 -1.06 -3.60
CA ILE A 12 -7.93 0.20 -3.11
C ILE A 12 -6.85 1.06 -2.46
N CYS A 13 -6.00 0.49 -1.59
CA CYS A 13 -4.89 1.21 -0.97
C CYS A 13 -3.93 1.79 -2.02
N GLN A 14 -3.55 1.01 -3.03
CA GLN A 14 -2.67 1.45 -4.11
C GLN A 14 -3.25 2.64 -4.86
N ARG A 15 -4.55 2.60 -5.18
CA ARG A 15 -5.24 3.71 -5.84
C ARG A 15 -5.23 4.98 -4.99
N ILE A 16 -5.58 4.87 -3.71
CA ILE A 16 -5.58 6.01 -2.78
C ILE A 16 -4.19 6.65 -2.73
N VAL A 17 -3.14 5.85 -2.55
CA VAL A 17 -1.77 6.34 -2.43
C VAL A 17 -1.30 7.00 -3.74
N GLN A 18 -1.63 6.43 -4.90
CA GLN A 18 -1.34 7.04 -6.21
C GLN A 18 -2.07 8.38 -6.41
N GLU A 19 -3.33 8.48 -6.02
CA GLU A 19 -4.10 9.74 -6.08
C GLU A 19 -3.46 10.83 -5.20
N HIS A 20 -2.74 10.44 -4.14
CA HIS A 20 -1.95 11.33 -3.28
C HIS A 20 -0.49 11.49 -3.73
N ARG A 21 -0.13 11.02 -4.94
CA ARG A 21 1.23 11.05 -5.50
C ARG A 21 2.28 10.34 -4.64
N GLY A 22 1.83 9.39 -3.83
CA GLY A 22 2.69 8.53 -3.04
C GLY A 22 3.00 7.21 -3.71
N VAL A 23 3.68 6.35 -2.97
CA VAL A 23 4.02 4.98 -3.37
C VAL A 23 3.81 4.00 -2.21
N ILE A 24 3.47 2.75 -2.54
CA ILE A 24 3.44 1.63 -1.59
C ILE A 24 4.61 0.71 -1.93
N GLU A 25 5.49 0.48 -0.97
CA GLU A 25 6.57 -0.50 -1.05
C GLU A 25 6.20 -1.75 -0.25
N VAL A 26 6.67 -2.91 -0.72
CA VAL A 26 6.44 -4.19 -0.07
C VAL A 26 7.76 -4.91 0.13
N GLU A 27 8.02 -5.28 1.37
CA GLU A 27 9.13 -6.15 1.75
C GLU A 27 8.54 -7.39 2.39
N SER A 28 8.81 -8.56 1.82
CA SER A 28 8.33 -9.82 2.35
C SER A 28 9.47 -10.81 2.41
N GLU A 29 9.61 -11.47 3.55
CA GLU A 29 10.56 -12.55 3.73
C GLU A 29 9.82 -13.77 4.28
N ALA A 30 10.03 -14.92 3.62
CA ALA A 30 9.51 -16.19 4.09
C ALA A 30 9.91 -16.40 5.56
N THR A 31 8.96 -16.80 6.39
CA THR A 31 9.10 -17.03 7.85
C THR A 31 9.25 -15.79 8.74
N LYS A 32 9.48 -14.57 8.19
CA LYS A 32 9.49 -13.32 8.99
C LYS A 32 8.23 -12.48 8.83
N GLY A 33 7.49 -12.67 7.73
CA GLY A 33 6.26 -11.96 7.44
C GLY A 33 6.42 -10.93 6.32
N THR A 34 5.48 -9.99 6.26
CA THR A 34 5.41 -8.98 5.20
C THR A 34 5.20 -7.60 5.81
N CYS A 35 6.01 -6.64 5.37
CA CYS A 35 5.90 -5.23 5.68
C CYS A 35 5.41 -4.47 4.43
N PHE A 36 4.47 -3.56 4.63
CA PHE A 36 4.04 -2.60 3.61
C PHE A 36 4.34 -1.20 4.11
N ALA A 37 5.09 -0.42 3.35
CA ALA A 37 5.39 0.97 3.66
C ALA A 37 4.63 1.89 2.70
N VAL A 38 4.03 2.95 3.24
CA VAL A 38 3.34 3.99 2.45
C VAL A 38 4.13 5.27 2.55
N LEU A 39 4.61 5.77 1.41
CA LEU A 39 5.38 6.99 1.31
C LEU A 39 4.51 8.05 0.63
N LEU A 40 4.35 9.20 1.28
CA LEU A 40 3.60 10.34 0.76
C LEU A 40 4.52 11.56 0.70
N PRO A 41 4.39 12.41 -0.34
CA PRO A 41 5.09 13.69 -0.38
C PRO A 41 4.70 14.57 0.81
N LEU A 42 5.65 15.37 1.30
CA LEU A 42 5.34 16.42 2.27
C LEU A 42 4.42 17.47 1.64
N ALA A 43 3.56 18.08 2.46
CA ALA A 43 2.59 19.05 1.97
C ALA A 43 3.31 20.22 1.26
N GLY A 44 3.02 20.39 -0.04
CA GLY A 44 3.60 21.45 -0.87
C GLY A 44 4.84 21.05 -1.67
N GLU A 45 5.41 19.86 -1.44
CA GLU A 45 6.44 19.30 -2.32
C GLU A 45 5.75 18.49 -3.43
N GLN A 46 5.82 19.02 -4.65
CA GLN A 46 5.55 18.27 -5.87
C GLN A 46 6.91 17.95 -6.49
N PRO A 47 7.20 16.71 -6.87
CA PRO A 47 8.37 16.41 -7.69
C PRO A 47 8.27 17.06 -9.07
#